data_AF-A0A151SN62-F1
#
_entry.id   AF-A0A151SN62-F1
#
_cell.length_a   1.000
_cell.length_b   1.000
_cell.length_c   1.000
_cell.angle_alpha   90.00
_cell.angle_beta   90.00
_cell.angle_gamma   90.00
#
_symmetry.space_group_name_H-M   'P 1'
#
loop_
_entity.id
_entity.type
_entity.pdbx_description
1 polymer ?
#
loop_
_entity_poly.entity_id
_entity_poly.type
_entity_poly.pdbx_seq_one_letter_code
_entity_poly.pdbx_strand_id
1 'polypeptide(L)'
;MTKDDDGKREKHWSEWSDDERKRAQYDYRAKNIITSTLSIDEFFRISQCKSTKEMWDTLQVTHEGTSDVKRSRKHTLIREYELLRMNNGESIFDFQKRFTHLINHLVDLGRKFEEEELNLKVL
;
A
#
# COMPACT_ATOMS: atom_id res chain seq x y z
N MET A 1 26.89 2.03 2.25
CA MET A 1 27.92 1.33 1.44
C MET A 1 27.18 0.36 0.54
N THR A 2 26.79 0.82 -0.65
CA THR A 2 25.98 0.08 -1.61
C THR A 2 26.86 -0.85 -2.44
N LYS A 3 26.66 -2.15 -2.27
CA LYS A 3 26.99 -3.23 -3.21
C LYS A 3 25.71 -4.07 -3.18
N ASP A 4 24.93 -4.17 -4.25
CA ASP A 4 25.29 -4.89 -5.46
C ASP A 4 24.70 -4.20 -6.71
N ASP A 5 25.57 -3.55 -7.48
CA ASP A 5 25.28 -3.19 -8.87
C ASP A 5 25.93 -4.29 -9.73
N ASP A 6 25.13 -5.31 -10.02
CA ASP A 6 25.51 -6.42 -10.90
C ASP A 6 25.66 -5.84 -12.31
N GLY A 7 26.89 -5.46 -12.66
CA GLY A 7 27.28 -4.79 -13.91
C GLY A 7 27.01 -5.62 -15.16
N LYS A 8 25.74 -5.82 -15.50
CA LYS A 8 25.30 -6.39 -16.77
C LYS A 8 25.27 -5.28 -17.81
N ARG A 9 26.14 -5.40 -18.82
CA ARG A 9 26.08 -4.60 -20.05
C ARG A 9 24.65 -4.58 -20.58
N GLU A 10 24.05 -3.40 -20.73
CA GLU A 10 22.77 -3.25 -21.43
C GLU A 10 22.96 -3.74 -22.87
N LYS A 11 22.38 -4.90 -23.19
CA LYS A 11 22.45 -5.47 -24.54
C LYS A 11 21.69 -4.58 -25.51
N HIS A 12 22.26 -4.34 -26.69
CA HIS A 12 21.52 -3.70 -27.76
C HIS A 12 20.32 -4.58 -28.19
N TRP A 13 19.21 -3.98 -28.61
CA TRP A 13 17.96 -4.69 -28.95
C TRP A 13 18.15 -5.80 -30.02
N SER A 14 19.18 -5.67 -30.86
CA SER A 14 19.53 -6.67 -31.88
C SER A 14 20.10 -7.97 -31.29
N GLU A 15 20.69 -7.92 -30.09
CA GLU A 15 21.28 -9.06 -29.37
C GLU A 15 20.29 -9.75 -28.42
N TRP A 16 19.06 -9.25 -28.34
CA TRP A 16 18.05 -9.79 -27.46
C TRP A 16 17.52 -11.13 -27.96
N SER A 17 17.42 -12.09 -27.04
CA SER A 17 16.61 -13.29 -27.20
C SER A 17 15.14 -12.95 -27.39
N ASP A 18 14.38 -13.90 -27.94
CA ASP A 18 12.92 -13.73 -28.12
C ASP A 18 12.20 -13.47 -26.79
N ASP A 19 12.66 -14.08 -25.69
CA ASP A 19 12.13 -13.83 -24.35
C ASP A 19 12.42 -12.41 -23.84
N GLU A 20 13.62 -11.87 -24.09
CA GLU A 20 13.97 -10.49 -23.75
C GLU A 20 13.11 -9.49 -24.53
N ARG A 21 12.91 -9.72 -25.83
CA ARG A 21 12.01 -8.91 -26.68
C ARG A 21 10.58 -8.94 -26.19
N LYS A 22 10.09 -10.14 -25.85
CA LYS A 22 8.73 -10.34 -25.34
C LYS A 22 8.52 -9.63 -24.00
N ARG A 23 9.47 -9.71 -23.08
CA ARG A 23 9.43 -8.96 -21.80
C ARG A 23 9.41 -7.45 -22.02
N ALA A 24 10.27 -6.92 -22.89
CA ALA A 24 10.30 -5.50 -23.20
C ALA A 24 8.98 -5.02 -23.83
N GLN A 25 8.38 -5.83 -24.70
CA GLN A 25 7.06 -5.53 -25.28
C GLN A 25 5.96 -5.49 -24.21
N TYR A 26 5.98 -6.42 -23.25
CA TYR A 26 5.01 -6.41 -22.15
C TYR A 26 5.20 -5.22 -21.21
N ASP A 27 6.44 -4.87 -20.85
CA ASP A 27 6.74 -3.68 -20.07
C ASP A 27 6.24 -2.42 -20.80
N TYR A 28 6.54 -2.27 -22.10
CA TYR A 28 6.04 -1.14 -22.89
C TYR A 28 4.51 -1.04 -22.91
N ARG A 29 3.81 -2.16 -23.13
CA ARG A 29 2.34 -2.18 -23.09
C ARG A 29 1.79 -1.80 -21.73
N ALA A 30 2.39 -2.32 -20.65
CA ALA A 30 1.95 -2.03 -19.30
C ALA A 30 2.25 -0.59 -18.89
N LYS A 31 3.38 -0.01 -19.32
CA LYS A 31 3.67 1.44 -19.17
C LYS A 31 2.56 2.27 -19.80
N ASN A 32 2.21 1.99 -21.06
CA ASN A 32 1.16 2.74 -21.75
C ASN A 32 -0.18 2.68 -21.01
N ILE A 33 -0.57 1.49 -20.52
CA ILE A 33 -1.80 1.31 -19.75
C ILE A 33 -1.76 2.19 -18.49
N ILE A 34 -0.71 2.05 -17.67
CA ILE A 34 -0.57 2.84 -16.44
C ILE A 34 -0.64 4.34 -16.76
N THR A 35 0.16 4.84 -17.69
CA THR A 35 0.22 6.28 -18.00
C THR A 35 -1.08 6.82 -18.60
N SER A 36 -1.84 6.00 -19.32
CA SER A 36 -3.11 6.44 -19.94
C SER A 36 -4.23 6.70 -18.95
N THR A 37 -4.14 6.10 -17.76
CA THR A 37 -5.18 6.18 -16.72
C THR A 37 -4.91 7.23 -15.65
N LEU A 38 -3.73 7.85 -15.65
CA LEU A 38 -3.30 8.74 -14.58
C LEU A 38 -3.63 10.20 -14.86
N SER A 39 -3.83 10.96 -13.80
CA SER A 39 -3.79 12.42 -13.86
C SER A 39 -2.38 12.89 -14.20
N ILE A 40 -2.26 14.15 -14.63
CA ILE A 40 -0.97 14.77 -14.95
C ILE A 40 -0.03 14.75 -13.74
N ASP A 41 -0.54 15.01 -12.54
CA ASP A 41 0.26 15.00 -11.30
C ASP A 41 0.83 13.62 -10.99
N GLU A 42 0.02 12.58 -11.13
CA GLU A 42 0.44 11.20 -10.90
C GLU A 42 1.40 10.70 -11.98
N PHE A 43 1.23 11.15 -13.22
CA PHE A 43 2.19 10.88 -14.29
C PHE A 43 3.56 11.47 -13.97
N PHE A 44 3.64 12.73 -13.52
CA PHE A 44 4.92 13.35 -13.19
C PHE A 44 5.67 12.60 -12.08
N ARG A 45 4.93 12.09 -11.09
CA ARG A 45 5.49 11.29 -9.99
C ARG A 45 6.23 10.05 -10.46
N ILE A 46 5.72 9.36 -11.48
CA ILE A 46 6.30 8.11 -11.99
C ILE A 46 7.12 8.30 -13.28
N SER A 47 7.23 9.53 -13.77
CA SER A 47 7.85 9.85 -15.07
C SER A 47 9.33 9.46 -15.19
N GLN A 48 10.03 9.36 -14.06
CA GLN A 48 11.44 8.98 -13.99
C GLN A 48 11.68 7.48 -13.74
N CYS A 49 10.61 6.70 -13.53
CA CYS A 49 10.72 5.26 -13.30
C CYS A 49 11.15 4.54 -14.59
N LYS A 50 12.08 3.60 -14.47
CA LYS A 50 12.69 2.90 -15.61
C LYS A 50 11.87 1.70 -16.11
N SER A 51 11.03 1.13 -15.26
CA SER A 51 10.20 -0.05 -15.57
C SER A 51 8.75 0.15 -15.13
N THR A 52 7.81 -0.59 -15.73
CA THR A 52 6.42 -0.62 -15.25
C THR A 52 6.35 -1.05 -13.80
N LYS A 53 7.20 -1.99 -13.38
CA LYS A 53 7.24 -2.48 -12.00
C LYS A 53 7.56 -1.35 -11.03
N GLU A 54 8.56 -0.53 -11.33
CA GLU A 54 8.94 0.63 -10.53
C GLU A 54 7.83 1.69 -10.50
N MET A 55 7.16 1.93 -11.63
CA MET A 55 5.99 2.83 -11.70
C MET A 55 4.87 2.34 -10.77
N TRP A 56 4.53 1.05 -10.86
CA TRP A 56 3.49 0.44 -10.01
C TRP A 56 3.85 0.50 -8.53
N ASP A 57 5.09 0.14 -8.18
CA ASP A 57 5.55 0.16 -6.79
C ASP A 57 5.54 1.58 -6.21
N THR A 58 5.89 2.58 -7.01
CA THR A 58 5.84 3.99 -6.61
C THR A 58 4.40 4.44 -6.36
N LEU A 59 3.45 4.07 -7.23
CA LEU A 59 2.03 4.37 -7.02
C LEU A 59 1.50 3.68 -5.77
N GLN A 60 1.81 2.39 -5.60
CA GLN A 60 1.38 1.60 -4.46
C GLN A 60 1.91 2.20 -3.14
N VAL A 61 3.20 2.56 -3.08
CA VAL A 61 3.78 3.19 -1.89
C VAL A 61 3.18 4.58 -1.64
N THR A 62 2.90 5.35 -2.68
CA THR A 62 2.34 6.70 -2.55
C THR A 62 0.93 6.67 -1.98
N HIS A 63 0.07 5.77 -2.48
CA HIS A 63 -1.36 5.77 -2.11
C HIS A 63 -1.67 4.86 -0.93
N GLU A 64 -0.97 3.73 -0.80
CA GLU A 64 -1.21 2.79 0.30
C GLU A 64 -0.22 2.95 1.46
N GLY A 65 0.89 3.66 1.25
CA GLY A 65 2.00 3.75 2.19
C GLY A 65 2.95 2.54 2.13
N THR A 66 4.14 2.70 2.70
CA THR A 66 5.12 1.61 2.84
C THR A 66 4.66 0.57 3.86
N SER A 67 5.28 -0.62 3.85
CA SER A 67 5.04 -1.65 4.88
C SER A 67 5.26 -1.12 6.30
N ASP A 68 6.25 -0.24 6.49
CA ASP A 68 6.57 0.34 7.80
C ASP A 68 5.52 1.37 8.22
N VAL A 69 5.03 2.20 7.29
CA VAL A 69 3.92 3.13 7.55
C VAL A 69 2.65 2.34 7.91
N LYS A 70 2.31 1.29 7.16
CA LYS A 70 1.17 0.41 7.44
C LYS A 70 1.30 -0.25 8.82
N ARG A 71 2.50 -0.75 9.16
CA ARG A 71 2.80 -1.36 10.48
C ARG A 71 2.66 -0.34 11.61
N SER A 72 3.23 0.84 11.45
CA SER A 72 3.14 1.93 12.43
C SER A 72 1.69 2.33 12.67
N ARG A 73 0.92 2.55 11.60
CA ARG A 73 -0.52 2.83 11.68
C ARG A 73 -1.28 1.74 12.42
N LYS A 74 -1.01 0.46 12.11
CA LYS A 74 -1.63 -0.68 12.80
C LYS A 74 -1.31 -0.66 14.29
N HIS A 75 -0.06 -0.40 14.68
CA HIS A 75 0.34 -0.35 16.08
C HIS A 75 -0.35 0.79 16.83
N THR A 76 -0.44 1.98 16.23
CA THR A 76 -1.18 3.12 16.80
C THR A 76 -2.66 2.77 17.01
N LEU A 77 -3.32 2.19 16.01
CA LEU A 77 -4.74 1.81 16.10
C LEU A 77 -4.97 0.69 17.13
N ILE A 78 -4.05 -0.27 17.26
CA ILE A 78 -4.13 -1.30 18.32
C ILE A 78 -4.07 -0.64 19.69
N ARG A 79 -3.15 0.30 19.89
CA ARG A 79 -3.03 1.03 21.16
C ARG A 79 -4.29 1.85 21.45
N GLU A 80 -4.85 2.53 20.44
CA GLU A 80 -6.13 3.24 20.57
C GLU A 80 -7.26 2.27 20.95
N TYR A 81 -7.29 1.07 20.37
CA TYR A 81 -8.27 0.04 20.68
C TYR A 81 -8.11 -0.47 22.11
N GLU A 82 -6.88 -0.73 22.57
CA GLU A 82 -6.60 -1.16 23.93
C GLU A 82 -7.06 -0.12 24.96
N LEU A 83 -6.81 1.17 24.67
CA LEU A 83 -7.17 2.31 25.51
C LEU A 83 -8.62 2.81 25.31
N LEU A 84 -9.35 2.21 24.37
CA LEU A 84 -10.69 2.66 24.02
C LEU A 84 -11.62 2.50 25.23
N ARG A 85 -12.24 3.62 25.60
CA ARG A 85 -13.28 3.71 26.61
C ARG A 85 -14.28 4.78 26.22
N MET A 86 -15.47 4.70 26.81
CA MET A 86 -16.48 5.74 26.66
C MET A 86 -16.00 7.01 27.39
N ASN A 87 -16.11 8.15 26.71
CA ASN A 87 -15.73 9.43 27.27
C ASN A 87 -16.85 10.00 28.16
N ASN A 88 -16.49 10.90 29.08
CA ASN A 88 -17.48 11.58 29.92
C ASN A 88 -18.42 12.43 29.06
N GLY A 89 -19.72 12.16 29.14
CA GLY A 89 -20.75 12.87 28.36
C GLY A 89 -20.87 12.41 26.90
N GLU A 90 -20.13 11.39 26.48
CA GLU A 90 -20.33 10.73 25.19
C GLU A 90 -21.63 9.91 25.21
N SER A 91 -22.37 9.87 24.10
CA SER A 91 -23.53 8.97 23.98
C SER A 91 -23.10 7.55 23.61
N ILE A 92 -23.90 6.55 23.96
CA ILE A 92 -23.64 5.15 23.57
C ILE A 92 -23.50 5.02 22.04
N PHE A 93 -24.32 5.76 21.29
CA PHE A 93 -24.28 5.76 19.84
C PHE A 93 -22.96 6.31 19.28
N ASP A 94 -22.46 7.42 19.85
CA ASP A 94 -21.18 8.02 19.44
C ASP A 94 -20.01 7.09 19.75
N PHE A 95 -20.03 6.45 20.92
CA PHE A 95 -19.05 5.44 21.29
C PHE A 95 -19.05 4.27 20.31
N GLN A 96 -20.23 3.71 20.00
CA GLN A 96 -20.38 2.59 19.07
C GLN A 96 -19.88 2.95 17.66
N LYS A 97 -20.11 4.19 17.22
CA LYS A 97 -19.59 4.69 15.94
C LYS A 97 -18.06 4.74 15.94
N ARG A 98 -17.42 5.27 16.99
CA ARG A 98 -15.95 5.26 17.11
C ARG A 98 -15.38 3.85 17.17
N PHE A 99 -16.00 2.98 17.95
CA PHE A 99 -15.64 1.57 18.05
C PHE A 99 -15.66 0.89 16.68
N THR A 100 -16.77 1.01 15.96
CA THR A 100 -16.97 0.41 14.63
C THR A 100 -15.93 0.93 13.64
N HIS A 101 -15.68 2.24 13.64
CA HIS A 101 -14.68 2.85 12.77
C HIS A 101 -13.28 2.30 13.04
N LEU A 102 -12.92 2.17 14.32
CA LEU A 102 -11.62 1.64 14.75
C LEU A 102 -11.44 0.17 14.36
N ILE A 103 -12.46 -0.66 14.57
CA ILE A 103 -12.45 -2.08 14.17
C ILE A 103 -12.28 -2.21 12.66
N ASN A 104 -13.06 -1.48 11.87
CA ASN A 104 -12.98 -1.54 10.41
C ASN A 104 -11.56 -1.20 9.92
N HIS A 105 -10.95 -0.14 10.46
CA HIS A 105 -9.57 0.21 10.12
C HIS A 105 -8.55 -0.86 10.51
N LEU A 106 -8.75 -1.53 11.65
CA LEU A 106 -7.87 -2.62 12.08
C LEU A 106 -8.04 -3.88 11.21
N VAL A 107 -9.28 -4.18 10.78
CA VAL A 107 -9.59 -5.27 9.85
C VAL A 107 -8.98 -5.01 8.47
N ASP A 108 -9.08 -3.78 7.95
CA ASP A 108 -8.46 -3.38 6.67
C ASP A 108 -6.92 -3.54 6.70
N LEU A 109 -6.31 -3.40 7.88
CA LEU A 109 -4.87 -3.64 8.11
C LEU A 109 -4.57 -5.11 8.48
N GLY A 110 -5.52 -6.00 8.26
CA GLY A 110 -5.38 -7.45 8.43
C GLY A 110 -5.32 -7.92 9.89
N ARG A 111 -5.89 -7.17 10.85
CA ARG A 111 -6.18 -7.72 12.20
C ARG A 111 -7.47 -8.54 12.12
N LYS A 112 -7.46 -9.73 12.72
CA LYS A 112 -8.67 -10.53 12.93
C LYS A 112 -9.13 -10.33 14.36
N PHE A 113 -10.44 -10.32 14.56
CA PHE A 113 -11.08 -10.22 15.87
C PHE A 113 -12.00 -11.42 16.04
N GLU A 114 -12.00 -12.00 17.23
CA GLU A 114 -13.02 -12.96 17.63
C GLU A 114 -14.24 -12.21 18.17
N GLU A 115 -15.44 -12.74 17.96
CA GLU A 115 -16.69 -12.07 18.39
C GLU A 115 -16.72 -11.83 19.91
N GLU A 116 -16.16 -12.76 20.68
CA GLU A 116 -16.00 -12.68 22.13
C GLU A 116 -15.08 -11.52 22.56
N GLU A 117 -14.00 -11.25 21.80
CA GLU A 117 -13.08 -10.13 22.06
C GLU A 117 -13.80 -8.79 21.86
N LEU A 118 -14.64 -8.69 20.83
CA LEU A 118 -15.39 -7.48 20.52
C LEU A 118 -16.46 -7.21 21.58
N ASN A 119 -17.21 -8.24 21.98
CA ASN A 119 -18.31 -8.13 22.94
C ASN A 119 -17.84 -7.66 24.32
N LEU A 120 -16.70 -8.16 24.79
CA LEU A 120 -16.09 -7.73 26.07
C LEU A 120 -15.64 -6.27 26.07
N LYS A 121 -15.49 -5.64 24.90
CA LYS A 121 -15.00 -4.27 24.77
C LYS A 121 -16.13 -3.24 24.69
N VAL A 122 -17.36 -3.68 24.38
CA VAL A 122 -18.56 -2.85 24.25
C VAL A 122 -19.42 -2.87 25.53
N LEU A 123 -19.32 -3.94 26.33
CA LEU A 123 -19.95 -4.10 27.65
C LEU A 123 -19.16 -3.39 28.75
#